data_AF-A0A7Y5HH45-F1
#
_entry.id   AF-A0A7Y5HH45-F1
#
_cell.length_a   1.000
_cell.length_b   1.000
_cell.length_c   1.000
_cell.angle_alpha   90.00
_cell.angle_beta   90.00
_cell.angle_gamma   90.00
#
_symmetry.space_group_name_H-M   'P 1'
#
loop_
_entity.id
_entity.type
_entity.pdbx_description
1 polymer ?
#
loop_
_entity_poly.entity_id
_entity_poly.type
_entity_poly.pdbx_seq_one_letter_code
_entity_poly.pdbx_strand_id
1 'polypeptide(L)'
;MPKEAAPLEGIRIASPCSQSWDAMAGDARVRFCGACRLNVYDLSAMTRPEAEALVREREGRLCVRFHRRPDGTVLTKDCPVGLRALRRRISLLAGEIDASPIELPAL
;
A
#
# COMPACT_ATOMS: atom_id res chain seq x y z
N MET A 1 -4.52 17.70 15.49
CA MET A 1 -4.59 18.09 14.06
C MET A 1 -5.48 17.07 13.36
N PRO A 2 -6.76 17.36 13.10
CA PRO A 2 -7.57 16.42 12.31
C PRO A 2 -7.00 16.44 10.89
N LYS A 3 -6.57 15.27 10.43
CA LYS A 3 -6.04 15.07 9.07
C LYS A 3 -7.20 15.40 8.13
N GLU A 4 -7.10 16.53 7.43
CA GLU A 4 -8.01 16.94 6.35
C GLU A 4 -8.39 15.68 5.56
N ALA A 5 -9.69 15.42 5.46
CA ALA A 5 -10.26 14.15 5.06
C ALA A 5 -9.63 13.67 3.76
N ALA A 6 -8.58 12.86 3.89
CA ALA A 6 -7.90 12.32 2.74
C ALA A 6 -8.92 11.43 2.00
N PRO A 7 -9.03 11.54 0.66
CA PRO A 7 -10.12 10.92 -0.10
C PRO A 7 -10.32 9.43 0.18
N LEU A 8 -9.26 8.74 0.61
CA LEU A 8 -9.25 7.30 0.87
C LEU A 8 -10.00 6.92 2.16
N GLU A 9 -9.91 7.74 3.20
CA GLU A 9 -10.49 7.47 4.51
C GLU A 9 -12.03 7.45 4.47
N GLY A 10 -12.62 8.18 3.51
CA GLY A 10 -14.07 8.20 3.24
C GLY A 10 -14.59 7.06 2.37
N ILE A 11 -13.73 6.23 1.76
CA ILE A 11 -14.15 5.17 0.82
C ILE A 11 -15.04 4.17 1.54
N ARG A 12 -16.14 3.76 0.91
CA ARG A 12 -17.01 2.67 1.37
C ARG A 12 -17.27 1.71 0.23
N ILE A 13 -17.26 0.42 0.53
CA ILE A 13 -17.67 -0.62 -0.42
C ILE A 13 -19.18 -0.76 -0.28
N ALA A 14 -19.93 -0.19 -1.22
CA ALA A 14 -21.39 -0.26 -1.22
C ALA A 14 -21.90 -1.69 -1.53
N SER A 15 -21.21 -2.40 -2.42
CA SER A 15 -21.56 -3.74 -2.86
C SER A 15 -20.34 -4.66 -2.77
N PRO A 16 -20.17 -5.42 -1.67
CA PRO A 16 -19.02 -6.30 -1.49
C PRO A 16 -19.06 -7.46 -2.49
N CYS A 17 -17.90 -7.77 -3.08
CA CYS A 17 -17.70 -8.94 -3.92
C CYS A 17 -17.19 -10.10 -3.07
N SER A 18 -17.79 -11.28 -3.20
CA SER A 18 -17.40 -12.51 -2.48
C SER A 18 -16.32 -13.33 -3.19
N GLN A 19 -15.89 -12.91 -4.39
CA GLN A 19 -14.88 -13.64 -5.16
C GLN A 19 -13.49 -13.54 -4.52
N SER A 20 -12.75 -14.65 -4.57
CA SER A 20 -11.36 -14.67 -4.14
C SER A 20 -10.49 -13.84 -5.09
N TRP A 21 -9.71 -12.91 -4.53
CA TRP A 21 -8.70 -12.16 -5.26
C TRP A 21 -7.67 -13.07 -5.94
N ASP A 22 -7.29 -14.16 -5.26
CA ASP A 22 -6.26 -15.10 -5.73
C ASP A 22 -6.71 -15.89 -6.96
N ALA A 23 -8.02 -16.05 -7.17
CA ALA A 23 -8.60 -16.71 -8.33
C ALA A 23 -8.80 -15.76 -9.54
N MET A 24 -8.52 -14.46 -9.39
CA MET A 24 -8.68 -13.48 -10.47
C MET A 24 -7.41 -13.38 -11.31
N ALA A 25 -7.57 -13.10 -12.61
CA ALA A 25 -6.46 -12.88 -13.53
C ALA A 25 -5.97 -11.43 -13.50
N GLY A 26 -4.65 -11.22 -13.50
CA GLY A 26 -4.02 -9.90 -13.51
C GLY A 26 -2.73 -9.90 -12.70
N ASP A 27 -2.37 -8.73 -12.15
CA ASP A 27 -1.14 -8.53 -11.39
C ASP A 27 -1.43 -8.24 -9.90
N ALA A 28 -0.44 -7.72 -9.18
CA ALA A 28 -0.58 -7.37 -7.76
C ALA A 28 -1.41 -6.10 -7.53
N ARG A 29 -1.54 -5.22 -8.52
CA ARG A 29 -2.23 -3.92 -8.44
C ARG A 29 -3.66 -4.02 -8.97
N VAL A 30 -3.87 -4.72 -10.08
CA VAL A 30 -5.17 -4.83 -10.74
C VAL A 30 -5.44 -6.24 -11.22
N ARG A 31 -6.65 -6.72 -10.93
CA ARG A 31 -7.14 -8.00 -11.43
C ARG A 31 -8.56 -7.87 -11.97
N PHE A 32 -8.89 -8.68 -12.95
CA PHE A 32 -10.24 -8.71 -13.51
C PHE A 32 -11.10 -9.74 -12.78
N CYS A 33 -12.24 -9.29 -12.24
CA CYS A 33 -13.24 -10.17 -11.65
C CYS A 33 -14.29 -10.55 -12.70
N GLY A 34 -14.37 -11.83 -13.07
CA GLY A 34 -15.37 -12.34 -14.01
C GLY A 34 -16.82 -12.20 -13.52
N ALA A 35 -17.06 -12.30 -12.21
CA ALA A 35 -18.41 -12.20 -11.64
C ALA A 35 -18.96 -10.77 -11.67
N CYS A 36 -18.16 -9.79 -11.21
CA CYS A 36 -18.55 -8.39 -11.24
C CYS A 36 -18.37 -7.74 -12.62
N ARG A 37 -17.58 -8.38 -13.51
CA ARG A 37 -17.14 -7.85 -14.82
C ARG A 37 -16.49 -6.47 -14.69
N LEU A 38 -15.67 -6.30 -13.65
CA LEU A 38 -14.95 -5.06 -13.34
C LEU A 38 -13.50 -5.38 -12.99
N ASN A 39 -12.63 -4.39 -13.22
CA ASN A 39 -11.30 -4.39 -12.65
C ASN A 39 -11.38 -4.09 -11.15
N VAL A 40 -10.77 -4.96 -10.36
CA VAL A 40 -10.61 -4.81 -8.93
C VAL A 40 -9.18 -4.30 -8.69
N TYR A 41 -9.07 -3.14 -8.04
CA TYR A 41 -7.80 -2.49 -7.74
C TYR A 41 -7.42 -2.70 -6.28
N ASP A 42 -6.20 -3.18 -6.01
CA ASP A 42 -5.67 -3.29 -4.66
C ASP A 42 -4.97 -1.99 -4.25
N LEU A 43 -5.61 -1.20 -3.39
CA LEU A 43 -5.06 0.07 -2.91
C LEU A 43 -3.84 -0.15 -2.01
N SER A 44 -3.69 -1.33 -1.40
CA SER A 44 -2.53 -1.66 -0.58
C SER A 44 -1.27 -1.94 -1.43
N ALA A 45 -1.44 -2.24 -2.72
CA ALA A 45 -0.37 -2.32 -3.69
C ALA A 45 -0.01 -0.97 -4.34
N MET A 46 -0.75 0.10 -4.06
CA MET A 46 -0.58 1.43 -4.64
C MET A 46 -0.07 2.42 -3.60
N THR A 47 0.67 3.44 -4.02
CA THR A 47 0.97 4.58 -3.15
C THR A 47 -0.29 5.41 -2.91
N ARG A 48 -0.29 6.21 -1.85
CA ARG A 48 -1.41 7.11 -1.54
C ARG A 48 -1.80 8.05 -2.70
N PRO A 49 -0.89 8.80 -3.35
CA PRO A 49 -1.27 9.66 -4.45
C PRO A 49 -1.86 8.89 -5.64
N GLU A 50 -1.33 7.70 -5.94
CA GLU A 50 -1.88 6.84 -7.01
C GLU A 50 -3.29 6.36 -6.67
N ALA A 51 -3.52 5.92 -5.42
CA ALA A 51 -4.82 5.46 -4.96
C ALA A 51 -5.86 6.59 -4.99
N GLU A 52 -5.47 7.80 -4.56
CA GLU A 52 -6.35 8.96 -4.58
C GLU A 52 -6.67 9.42 -6.00
N ALA A 53 -5.69 9.39 -6.91
CA ALA A 53 -5.92 9.68 -8.33
C ALA A 53 -6.90 8.68 -8.94
N LEU A 54 -6.73 7.37 -8.69
CA LEU A 54 -7.64 6.33 -9.16
C LEU A 54 -9.08 6.58 -8.70
N VAL A 55 -9.27 6.96 -7.44
CA VAL A 55 -10.61 7.22 -6.87
C VAL A 55 -11.24 8.46 -7.49
N ARG A 56 -10.46 9.52 -7.71
CA ARG A 56 -10.94 10.74 -8.39
C ARG A 56 -11.28 10.50 -9.86
N GLU A 57 -10.51 9.69 -10.59
CA GLU A 57 -10.73 9.44 -12.02
C GLU A 57 -11.94 8.54 -12.32
N ARG A 58 -12.37 7.73 -11.36
CA ARG A 58 -13.35 6.65 -11.57
C ARG A 58 -14.70 6.88 -10.87
N GLU A 59 -14.95 8.09 -10.36
CA GLU A 59 -16.16 8.60 -9.68
C GLU A 59 -17.33 7.59 -9.60
N GLY A 60 -17.27 6.66 -8.65
CA GLY A 60 -18.39 5.79 -8.27
C GLY A 60 -18.46 4.41 -8.93
N ARG A 61 -17.81 4.15 -10.07
CA ARG A 61 -17.81 2.82 -10.72
C ARG A 61 -16.47 2.10 -10.62
N LEU A 62 -15.97 2.01 -9.40
CA LEU A 62 -14.67 1.44 -9.07
C LEU A 62 -14.83 0.25 -8.11
N CYS A 63 -14.24 -0.89 -8.45
CA CYS A 63 -14.09 -2.00 -7.51
C CYS A 63 -12.70 -1.94 -6.88
N VAL A 64 -12.63 -1.92 -5.55
CA VAL A 64 -11.37 -1.85 -4.81
C VAL A 64 -11.30 -2.92 -3.74
N ARG A 65 -10.07 -3.31 -3.42
CA ARG A 65 -9.70 -4.02 -2.21
C ARG A 65 -8.70 -3.16 -1.46
N PHE A 66 -8.83 -3.13 -0.13
CA PHE A 66 -7.89 -2.43 0.73
C PHE A 66 -7.96 -2.98 2.15
N HIS A 67 -6.90 -2.74 2.92
CA HIS A 67 -6.90 -2.95 4.35
C HIS A 67 -7.13 -1.62 5.08
N ARG A 68 -7.97 -1.64 6.13
CA ARG A 68 -8.25 -0.49 6.98
C ARG A 68 -7.83 -0.78 8.41
N ARG A 69 -7.09 0.15 9.01
CA ARG A 69 -6.69 0.08 10.42
C ARG A 69 -7.86 0.52 11.33
N PRO A 70 -7.87 0.14 12.62
CA PRO A 70 -8.82 0.69 13.59
C PRO A 70 -8.93 2.22 13.65
N ASP A 71 -7.88 2.96 13.30
CA ASP A 71 -7.91 4.44 13.23
C ASP A 71 -8.59 4.99 11.96
N GLY A 72 -9.12 4.12 11.10
CA GLY A 72 -9.76 4.49 9.83
C GLY A 72 -8.82 4.68 8.65
N THR A 73 -7.50 4.65 8.87
CA THR A 73 -6.50 4.84 7.81
C THR A 73 -6.51 3.66 6.83
N VAL A 74 -6.66 3.97 5.54
CA VAL A 74 -6.45 3.01 4.45
C VAL A 74 -4.95 2.77 4.25
N LEU A 75 -4.58 1.48 4.26
CA LEU A 75 -3.21 1.02 4.05
C LEU A 75 -2.85 1.09 2.57
N THR A 76 -1.78 1.82 2.28
CA THR A 76 -1.16 2.01 0.97
C THR A 76 0.30 1.52 1.02
N LYS A 77 0.92 1.30 -0.15
CA LYS A 77 2.30 0.81 -0.31
C LYS A 77 3.33 1.65 0.45
N ASP A 78 3.11 2.96 0.50
CA ASP A 78 3.95 3.98 1.11
C ASP A 78 3.53 4.34 2.54
N CYS A 79 2.79 3.46 3.23
CA CYS A 79 2.27 3.76 4.57
C CYS A 79 3.39 4.23 5.52
N PRO A 80 3.35 5.48 6.02
CA PRO A 80 4.44 6.06 6.80
C PRO A 80 4.68 5.34 8.12
N VAL A 81 3.65 4.69 8.68
CA VAL A 81 3.78 3.85 9.87
C VAL A 81 4.47 2.54 9.55
N GLY A 82 4.16 1.90 8.41
CA GLY A 82 4.87 0.71 7.94
C GLY A 82 6.35 1.00 7.71
N LEU A 83 6.64 2.14 7.08
CA LEU A 83 8.01 2.63 6.90
C LEU A 83 8.71 2.92 8.23
N ARG A 84 8.04 3.57 9.20
CA ARG A 84 8.61 3.78 10.54
C ARG A 84 8.86 2.48 11.28
N ALA A 85 7.94 1.51 11.20
CA ALA A 85 8.10 0.20 11.82
C ALA A 85 9.28 -0.57 11.19
N LEU A 86 9.40 -0.53 9.87
CA LEU A 86 10.54 -1.10 9.14
C LEU A 86 11.86 -0.44 9.55
N ARG A 87 11.92 0.90 9.58
CA ARG A 87 13.09 1.66 10.02
C ARG A 87 13.51 1.29 11.44
N ARG A 88 12.55 1.18 12.37
CA ARG A 88 12.81 0.75 13.75
C ARG A 88 13.39 -0.66 13.82
N ARG A 89 12.90 -1.59 13.00
CA ARG A 89 13.43 -2.97 12.95
C ARG A 89 14.86 -3.00 12.43
N ILE A 90 15.15 -2.24 11.37
CA ILE A 90 16.49 -2.16 10.78
C ILE A 90 17.47 -1.45 11.72
N SER A 91 17.04 -0.38 12.41
CA SER A 91 17.91 0.33 13.36
C SER A 91 18.33 -0.52 14.57
N LEU A 92 17.58 -1.56 14.91
CA LEU A 92 17.94 -2.52 15.97
C LEU A 92 18.97 -3.58 15.52
N LEU A 93 19.21 -3.68 14.20
CA LEU A 93 20.19 -4.61 13.60
C LEU A 93 21.49 -3.91 13.20
N ALA A 94 21.59 -2.60 13.41
CA ALA A 94 22.83 -1.84 13.20
C ALA A 94 23.82 -2.14 14.34
N GLY A 95 24.42 -3.33 14.30
CA GLY A 95 25.68 -3.60 14.99
C GLY A 95 26.81 -2.81 14.34
N GLU A 96 27.82 -2.48 15.14
CA GLU A 96 28.99 -1.68 14.78
C GLU A 96 29.59 -2.13 13.44
N ILE A 97 29.56 -1.23 12.45
CA ILE A 97 30.46 -1.36 11.30
C ILE A 97 31.81 -0.93 11.84
N ASP A 98 32.65 -1.89 12.24
CA ASP A 98 34.05 -1.64 12.57
C ASP A 98 34.73 -1.10 11.32
N ALA A 99 34.86 0.22 11.26
CA ALA A 99 35.58 0.93 10.22
C ALA A 99 37.08 0.80 10.51
N SER A 100 37.63 -0.41 10.48
CA SER A 100 39.08 -0.58 10.46
C SER A 100 39.58 -0.26 9.06
N PRO A 101 40.36 0.81 8.87
CA PRO A 101 40.95 1.12 7.58
C PRO A 101 42.01 0.07 7.27
N ILE A 102 41.80 -0.70 6.22
CA ILE A 102 42.82 -1.61 5.67
C ILE A 102 43.89 -0.72 5.03
N GLU A 103 45.04 -0.56 5.69
CA GLU A 103 46.23 0.03 5.07
C GLU A 103 46.71 -0.90 3.94
N LEU A 104 46.64 -0.43 2.69
CA LEU A 104 47.31 -1.10 1.57
C LEU A 104 48.80 -0.72 1.57
N PRO A 105 49.74 -1.68 1.39
CA PRO A 105 51.14 -1.36 1.24
C PRO A 105 51.37 -0.73 -0.14
N ALA A 106 52.08 0.39 -0.17
CA ALA A 106 52.55 1.03 -1.39
C ALA A 106 53.63 0.15 -2.05
N LEU A 107 53.48 -0.13 -3.35
CA LEU A 107 54.53 -0.65 -4.22
C LEU A 107 54.98 0.46 -5.17
#